data_AF-A0A949QVF8-F1
#
_entry.id   AF-A0A949QVF8-F1
#
_cell.length_a   1.000
_cell.length_b   1.000
_cell.length_c   1.000
_cell.angle_alpha   90.00
_cell.angle_beta   90.00
_cell.angle_gamma   90.00
#
_symmetry.space_group_name_H-M   'P 1'
#
loop_
_entity.id
_entity.type
_entity.pdbx_description
1 polymer ?
#
loop_
_entity_poly.entity_id
_entity_poly.type
_entity_poly.pdbx_seq_one_letter_code
_entity_poly.pdbx_strand_id
1 'polypeptide(L)'
;MSQKVGGTTASVPNPDWASGIDASHYQQTIDWKLVSEAGYAFAFIKATESNDKVDALFSANWTGAKGAGVLRGAYHFFQADVDPETQAEHFIKTILSMNDEGELPPALDLEPGDPKKAGALAERVKAWLDRVEAALGKRPIIYSNRQILDGLISTDGSTPPWTNDYPLWIAYYPLSEMPETNPRLPHSWRNWMFWQYTDQGFLDGIRGSVNLNYFNGSKADLEAFARARGGKQRLNFALNDRPEGPDRLNYETYADAFAQLLSGRYTQTPLTVGIYASWGMGKSFLLGKIREKLEAVKSADNPLDFAFIPFNAWVYSGSENLWAGLITTLYDGIEKHYESKGARLVQKYRRNESLKQLWRTFVKSLSLVLVFGIPAALYSYFLYQEEIQESWASVLQVILLIFGGSPILSKLPDLVKGLKSLVDSVVLLRSKELANFPRARTSRTRSVSWRIFNRNCATSAT
;
A
#
# COMPACT_ATOMS: atom_id res chain seq x y z
N MET A 1 4.82 -22.65 51.60
CA MET A 1 4.43 -22.99 50.21
C MET A 1 3.52 -21.88 49.71
N SER A 2 4.08 -20.91 48.99
CA SER A 2 3.34 -19.75 48.50
C SER A 2 2.66 -20.13 47.19
N GLN A 3 1.33 -20.02 47.13
CA GLN A 3 0.55 -20.24 45.92
C GLN A 3 0.90 -19.14 44.91
N LYS A 4 1.52 -19.53 43.79
CA LYS A 4 1.54 -18.74 42.56
C LYS A 4 0.10 -18.69 42.04
N VAL A 5 -0.58 -17.56 42.25
CA VAL A 5 -1.82 -17.26 41.55
C VAL A 5 -1.42 -16.89 40.12
N GLY A 6 -1.77 -17.78 39.19
CA GLY A 6 -1.50 -17.60 37.77
C GLY A 6 -2.27 -16.41 37.22
N GLY A 7 -1.57 -15.30 37.02
CA GLY A 7 -2.00 -14.26 36.09
C GLY A 7 -1.93 -14.84 34.69
N THR A 8 -3.05 -14.85 33.98
CA THR A 8 -3.12 -15.17 32.56
C THR A 8 -2.20 -14.22 31.80
N THR A 9 -1.03 -14.71 31.38
CA THR A 9 -0.21 -14.04 30.37
C THR A 9 -1.03 -14.00 29.10
N ALA A 10 -1.62 -12.84 28.78
CA ALA A 10 -2.18 -12.61 27.46
C ALA A 10 -1.08 -12.96 26.44
N SER A 11 -1.39 -13.86 25.51
CA SER A 11 -0.45 -14.27 24.48
C SER A 11 0.07 -13.03 23.76
N VAL A 12 1.37 -12.76 23.85
CA VAL A 12 2.04 -11.66 23.16
C VAL A 12 1.72 -11.81 21.66
N PRO A 13 1.05 -10.83 21.02
CA PRO A 13 0.61 -10.95 19.63
C PRO A 13 1.76 -11.16 18.66
N ASN A 14 2.93 -10.61 19.00
CA ASN A 14 4.19 -10.80 18.31
C ASN A 14 5.37 -10.68 19.31
N PRO A 15 6.13 -11.75 19.59
CA PRO A 15 7.24 -11.73 20.55
C PRO A 15 8.40 -10.82 20.13
N ASP A 16 8.44 -10.40 18.86
CA ASP A 16 9.52 -9.56 18.34
C ASP A 16 9.28 -8.06 18.52
N TRP A 17 8.08 -7.63 18.90
CA TRP A 17 7.79 -6.21 19.12
C TRP A 17 8.43 -5.71 20.41
N ALA A 18 8.99 -4.49 20.38
CA ALA A 18 9.49 -3.87 21.58
C ALA A 18 8.30 -3.53 22.51
N SER A 19 8.41 -3.94 23.77
CA SER A 19 7.45 -3.61 24.82
C SER A 19 7.79 -2.29 25.49
N GLY A 20 6.77 -1.57 25.92
CA GLY A 20 6.89 -0.34 26.69
C GLY A 20 5.70 -0.14 27.63
N ILE A 21 5.78 0.90 28.45
CA ILE A 21 4.70 1.32 29.34
C ILE A 21 4.30 2.77 29.05
N ASP A 22 3.17 3.19 29.57
CA ASP A 22 2.93 4.61 29.81
C ASP A 22 2.52 4.84 31.26
N ALA A 23 2.97 5.97 31.81
CA ALA A 23 2.88 6.24 33.24
C ALA A 23 2.66 7.71 33.56
N SER A 24 1.97 7.93 34.67
CA SER A 24 1.70 9.23 35.27
C SER A 24 1.89 9.15 36.79
N HIS A 25 1.51 10.20 37.52
CA HIS A 25 1.48 10.16 38.99
C HIS A 25 0.65 9.01 39.58
N TYR A 26 -0.33 8.45 38.84
CA TYR A 26 -1.16 7.34 39.32
C TYR A 26 -0.35 6.06 39.61
N GLN A 27 0.74 5.83 38.88
CA GLN A 27 1.63 4.67 39.08
C GLN A 27 2.54 4.82 40.31
N GLN A 28 2.47 5.94 41.03
CA GLN A 28 3.30 6.25 42.20
C GLN A 28 4.81 6.15 41.85
N THR A 29 5.64 5.84 42.85
CA THR A 29 7.07 5.60 42.64
C THR A 29 7.28 4.31 41.85
N ILE A 30 7.95 4.42 40.71
CA ILE A 30 8.33 3.32 39.83
C ILE A 30 9.79 2.94 40.06
N ASP A 31 10.06 1.65 40.26
CA ASP A 31 11.40 1.09 40.16
C ASP A 31 11.75 0.83 38.69
N TRP A 32 12.35 1.83 38.06
CA TRP A 32 12.72 1.78 36.65
C TRP A 32 13.75 0.71 36.31
N LYS A 33 14.56 0.26 37.28
CA LYS A 33 15.51 -0.82 37.06
C LYS A 33 14.78 -2.14 36.87
N LEU A 34 13.78 -2.43 37.70
CA LEU A 34 12.94 -3.62 37.54
C LEU A 34 12.14 -3.59 36.23
N VAL A 35 11.62 -2.43 35.83
CA VAL A 35 10.96 -2.25 34.52
C VAL A 35 11.91 -2.59 33.36
N SER A 36 13.14 -2.09 33.40
CA SER A 36 14.16 -2.35 32.38
C SER A 36 14.61 -3.82 32.36
N GLU A 37 14.82 -4.42 33.52
CA GLU A 37 15.17 -5.85 33.68
C GLU A 37 14.05 -6.78 33.19
N ALA A 38 12.79 -6.36 33.30
CA ALA A 38 11.64 -7.04 32.74
C ALA A 38 11.55 -6.93 31.20
N GLY A 39 12.46 -6.19 30.55
CA GLY A 39 12.57 -6.10 29.09
C GLY A 39 11.78 -4.96 28.45
N TYR A 40 11.19 -4.05 29.25
CA TYR A 40 10.48 -2.88 28.73
C TYR A 40 11.47 -1.83 28.23
N ALA A 41 11.42 -1.54 26.94
CA ALA A 41 12.43 -0.75 26.24
C ALA A 41 12.09 0.74 26.13
N PHE A 42 10.81 1.11 26.29
CA PHE A 42 10.37 2.50 26.28
C PHE A 42 9.29 2.82 27.30
N ALA A 43 9.13 4.11 27.58
CA ALA A 43 8.03 4.66 28.34
C ALA A 43 7.52 5.98 27.76
N PHE A 44 6.20 6.15 27.69
CA PHE A 44 5.58 7.47 27.58
C PHE A 44 5.21 7.99 28.96
N ILE A 45 5.68 9.18 29.33
CA ILE A 45 5.53 9.73 30.68
C ILE A 45 4.70 11.01 30.61
N LYS A 46 3.64 11.10 31.42
CA LYS A 46 2.78 12.29 31.47
C LYS A 46 3.60 13.48 31.89
N ALA A 47 3.62 14.54 31.09
CA ALA A 47 4.30 15.78 31.44
C ALA A 47 3.31 16.83 31.94
N THR A 48 2.28 17.11 31.13
CA THR A 48 1.31 18.16 31.43
C THR A 48 -0.12 17.76 31.08
N GLU A 49 -1.06 18.49 31.64
CA GLU A 49 -2.49 18.42 31.35
C GLU A 49 -3.03 19.83 31.32
N SER A 50 -3.91 20.13 30.36
CA SER A 50 -4.47 21.48 30.22
C SER A 50 -3.38 22.56 30.09
N ASN A 51 -3.66 23.80 30.47
CA ASN A 51 -2.71 24.91 30.32
C ASN A 51 -1.89 25.23 31.58
N ASP A 52 -2.10 24.52 32.68
CA ASP A 52 -1.54 24.88 33.98
C ASP A 52 -1.03 23.71 34.85
N LYS A 53 -1.36 22.45 34.54
CA LYS A 53 -0.95 21.30 35.37
C LYS A 53 0.31 20.63 34.84
N VAL A 54 1.27 20.41 35.73
CA VAL A 54 2.43 19.53 35.50
C VAL A 54 2.21 18.26 36.31
N ASP A 55 2.45 17.08 35.72
CA ASP A 55 2.35 15.83 36.45
C ASP A 55 3.39 15.78 37.57
N ALA A 56 2.94 15.50 38.80
CA ALA A 56 3.77 15.59 39.99
C ALA A 56 4.97 14.62 39.99
N LEU A 57 4.90 13.52 39.23
CA LEU A 57 5.98 12.55 39.12
C LEU A 57 6.73 12.63 37.79
N PHE A 58 6.41 13.59 36.91
CA PHE A 58 7.06 13.72 35.61
C PHE A 58 8.59 13.73 35.73
N SER A 59 9.17 14.66 36.50
CA SER A 59 10.63 14.81 36.59
C SER A 59 11.34 13.57 37.16
N ALA A 60 10.74 12.95 38.19
CA ALA A 60 11.26 11.74 38.81
C ALA A 60 11.22 10.54 37.84
N ASN A 61 10.09 10.36 37.15
CA ASN A 61 9.93 9.31 36.15
C ASN A 61 10.82 9.55 34.93
N TRP A 62 10.94 10.80 34.47
CA TRP A 62 11.78 11.20 33.35
C TRP A 62 13.24 10.86 33.60
N THR A 63 13.75 11.19 34.79
CA THR A 63 15.15 10.93 35.17
C THR A 63 15.37 9.45 35.47
N GLY A 64 14.44 8.81 36.17
CA GLY A 64 14.52 7.40 36.55
C GLY A 64 14.55 6.46 35.34
N ALA A 65 13.63 6.65 34.39
CA ALA A 65 13.60 5.87 33.16
C ALA A 65 14.90 6.00 32.36
N LYS A 66 15.46 7.22 32.26
CA LYS A 66 16.75 7.46 31.59
C LYS A 66 17.88 6.69 32.25
N GLY A 67 17.96 6.77 33.57
CA GLY A 67 18.98 6.11 34.38
C GLY A 67 18.95 4.58 34.24
N ALA A 68 17.78 4.01 33.95
CA ALA A 68 17.59 2.59 33.70
C ALA A 68 17.74 2.17 32.22
N GLY A 69 18.05 3.13 31.31
CA GLY A 69 18.19 2.87 29.88
C GLY A 69 16.87 2.64 29.14
N VAL A 70 15.74 3.08 29.70
CA VAL A 70 14.42 3.04 29.05
C VAL A 70 14.26 4.30 28.21
N LEU A 71 13.93 4.16 26.92
CA LEU A 71 13.74 5.29 25.99
C LEU A 71 12.45 6.04 26.33
N ARG A 72 12.47 7.38 26.36
CA ARG A 72 11.35 8.17 26.88
C ARG A 72 10.73 9.08 25.84
N GLY A 73 9.40 9.13 25.83
CA GLY A 73 8.61 10.19 25.22
C GLY A 73 7.73 10.86 26.27
N ALA A 74 7.50 12.16 26.13
CA ALA A 74 6.58 12.87 27.02
C ALA A 74 5.21 13.01 26.36
N TYR A 75 4.12 12.90 27.13
CA TYR A 75 2.79 13.15 26.61
C TYR A 75 2.04 14.27 27.33
N HIS A 76 1.14 14.91 26.59
CA HIS A 76 0.27 15.98 27.05
C HIS A 76 -1.19 15.54 27.01
N PHE A 77 -1.88 15.56 28.15
CA PHE A 77 -3.32 15.28 28.21
C PHE A 77 -4.12 16.51 27.76
N PHE A 78 -4.73 16.41 26.59
CA PHE A 78 -5.41 17.52 25.92
C PHE A 78 -6.80 17.78 26.52
N GLN A 79 -7.07 19.03 26.87
CA GLN A 79 -8.41 19.49 27.26
C GLN A 79 -9.04 20.27 26.11
N ALA A 80 -10.09 19.71 25.52
CA ALA A 80 -10.67 20.21 24.29
C ALA A 80 -11.27 21.62 24.40
N ASP A 81 -11.73 22.01 25.58
CA ASP A 81 -12.33 23.31 25.90
C ASP A 81 -11.29 24.37 26.33
N VAL A 82 -10.02 24.00 26.42
CA VAL A 82 -8.91 24.91 26.76
C VAL A 82 -8.14 25.30 25.52
N ASP A 83 -7.68 26.56 25.44
CA ASP A 83 -6.98 27.09 24.28
C ASP A 83 -5.77 26.22 23.88
N PRO A 84 -5.71 25.70 22.64
CA PRO A 84 -4.69 24.73 22.23
C PRO A 84 -3.29 25.32 22.20
N GLU A 85 -3.13 26.62 21.93
CA GLU A 85 -1.82 27.26 21.92
C GLU A 85 -1.26 27.38 23.34
N THR A 86 -2.08 27.79 24.32
CA THR A 86 -1.65 27.84 25.72
C THR A 86 -1.27 26.47 26.28
N GLN A 87 -2.00 25.42 25.88
CA GLN A 87 -1.66 24.03 26.21
C GLN A 87 -0.33 23.61 25.60
N ALA A 88 -0.08 23.95 24.32
CA ALA A 88 1.18 23.65 23.65
C ALA A 88 2.35 24.38 24.31
N GLU A 89 2.22 25.67 24.61
CA GLU A 89 3.26 26.45 25.30
C GLU A 89 3.60 25.88 26.68
N HIS A 90 2.57 25.49 27.45
CA HIS A 90 2.76 24.88 28.76
C HIS A 90 3.53 23.56 28.68
N PHE A 91 3.16 22.70 27.71
CA PHE A 91 3.89 21.47 27.44
C PHE A 91 5.34 21.74 26.99
N ILE A 92 5.56 22.59 25.99
CA ILE A 92 6.89 22.94 25.46
C ILE A 92 7.79 23.47 26.58
N LYS A 93 7.30 24.44 27.37
CA LYS A 93 8.04 25.01 28.50
C LYS A 93 8.44 23.94 29.52
N THR A 94 7.53 23.01 29.82
CA THR A 94 7.79 21.92 30.76
C THR A 94 8.90 20.99 30.24
N ILE A 95 8.84 20.59 28.97
CA ILE A 95 9.87 19.73 28.36
C ILE A 95 11.23 20.43 28.31
N LEU A 96 11.27 21.67 27.83
CA LEU A 96 12.52 22.43 27.73
C LEU A 96 13.13 22.72 29.12
N SER A 97 12.32 22.82 30.18
CA SER A 97 12.83 23.01 31.55
C SER A 97 13.64 21.81 32.07
N MET A 98 13.44 20.61 31.50
CA MET A 98 14.23 19.43 31.83
C MET A 98 15.63 19.46 31.22
N ASN A 99 15.90 20.36 30.26
CA ASN A 99 17.12 20.37 29.45
C ASN A 99 17.43 18.99 28.82
N ASP A 100 16.37 18.23 28.56
CA ASP A 100 16.37 16.86 28.04
C ASP A 100 15.02 16.59 27.41
N GLU A 101 14.94 16.71 26.08
CA GLU A 101 13.72 16.51 25.31
C GLU A 101 13.31 15.04 25.14
N GLY A 102 14.11 14.10 25.67
CA GLY A 102 13.87 12.67 25.55
C GLY A 102 14.21 12.11 24.17
N GLU A 103 14.14 10.79 24.06
CA GLU A 103 14.56 10.04 22.88
C GLU A 103 13.43 9.86 21.86
N LEU A 104 12.17 9.83 22.30
CA LEU A 104 11.00 9.66 21.45
C LEU A 104 10.33 11.02 21.16
N PRO A 105 9.54 11.12 20.07
CA PRO A 105 8.72 12.31 19.83
C PRO A 105 7.71 12.55 20.95
N PRO A 106 7.29 13.80 21.18
CA PRO A 106 6.22 14.10 22.11
C PRO A 106 4.90 13.49 21.63
N ALA A 107 3.98 13.15 22.54
CA ALA A 107 2.66 12.66 22.19
C ALA A 107 1.55 13.62 22.67
N LEU A 108 0.53 13.78 21.84
CA LEU A 108 -0.73 14.40 22.22
C LEU A 108 -1.71 13.31 22.63
N ASP A 109 -2.16 13.34 23.87
CA ASP A 109 -3.16 12.42 24.39
C ASP A 109 -4.56 13.05 24.24
N LEU A 110 -5.35 12.47 23.34
CA LEU A 110 -6.70 12.90 23.00
C LEU A 110 -7.72 11.87 23.50
N GLU A 111 -8.31 12.13 24.66
CA GLU A 111 -9.33 11.28 25.29
C GLU A 111 -10.74 11.89 25.18
N PRO A 112 -11.82 11.16 25.52
CA PRO A 112 -13.18 11.69 25.43
C PRO A 112 -13.34 12.91 26.35
N GLY A 113 -13.57 14.08 25.76
CA GLY A 113 -14.02 15.28 26.47
C GLY A 113 -15.54 15.41 26.48
N ASP A 114 -16.07 16.45 27.13
CA ASP A 114 -17.48 16.83 26.97
C ASP A 114 -17.71 17.33 25.53
N PRO A 115 -18.43 16.58 24.68
CA PRO A 115 -18.60 16.90 23.26
C PRO A 115 -19.28 18.25 23.04
N LYS A 116 -20.00 18.76 24.05
CA LYS A 116 -20.72 20.04 23.97
C LYS A 116 -19.81 21.26 24.09
N LYS A 117 -18.55 21.08 24.51
CA LYS A 117 -17.62 22.18 24.79
C LYS A 117 -16.55 22.37 23.73
N ALA A 118 -16.33 21.38 22.88
CA ALA A 118 -15.29 21.40 21.87
C ALA A 118 -15.84 21.79 20.49
N GLY A 119 -15.91 23.09 20.19
CA GLY A 119 -16.04 23.55 18.81
C GLY A 119 -14.71 23.36 18.06
N ALA A 120 -14.75 22.95 16.79
CA ALA A 120 -13.57 22.87 15.91
C ALA A 120 -12.41 22.01 16.49
N LEU A 121 -12.73 20.82 17.05
CA LEU A 121 -11.74 19.97 17.72
C LEU A 121 -10.55 19.61 16.81
N ALA A 122 -10.81 19.29 15.54
CA ALA A 122 -9.76 18.97 14.58
C ALA A 122 -8.77 20.12 14.40
N GLU A 123 -9.25 21.34 14.23
CA GLU A 123 -8.43 22.54 14.06
C GLU A 123 -7.65 22.87 15.34
N ARG A 124 -8.25 22.66 16.51
CA ARG A 124 -7.59 22.87 17.81
C ARG A 124 -6.46 21.87 18.04
N VAL A 125 -6.72 20.59 17.76
CA VAL A 125 -5.69 19.53 17.78
C VAL A 125 -4.56 19.88 16.82
N LYS A 126 -4.89 20.29 15.59
CA LYS A 126 -3.88 20.68 14.59
C LYS A 126 -3.03 21.86 15.04
N ALA A 127 -3.62 22.88 15.66
CA ALA A 127 -2.89 24.03 16.19
C ALA A 127 -1.88 23.61 17.27
N TRP A 128 -2.27 22.72 18.18
CA TRP A 128 -1.35 22.17 19.18
C TRP A 128 -0.20 21.41 18.52
N LEU A 129 -0.51 20.50 17.59
CA LEU A 129 0.49 19.68 16.89
C LEU A 129 1.53 20.54 16.16
N ASP A 130 1.07 21.56 15.43
CA ASP A 130 1.94 22.48 14.69
C ASP A 130 2.86 23.27 15.61
N ARG A 131 2.33 23.75 16.74
CA ARG A 131 3.12 24.52 17.70
C ARG A 131 4.23 23.68 18.33
N VAL A 132 3.90 22.44 18.71
CA VAL A 132 4.87 21.52 19.32
C VAL A 132 5.91 21.02 18.30
N GLU A 133 5.49 20.68 17.07
CA GLU A 133 6.44 20.29 16.00
C GLU A 133 7.41 21.44 15.69
N ALA A 134 6.91 22.68 15.62
CA ALA A 134 7.73 23.86 15.35
C ALA A 134 8.75 24.14 16.46
N ALA A 135 8.38 23.95 17.73
CA ALA A 135 9.24 24.25 18.87
C ALA A 135 10.27 23.15 19.17
N LEU A 136 9.88 21.88 19.07
CA LEU A 136 10.74 20.74 19.43
C LEU A 136 11.42 20.09 18.22
N GLY A 137 11.05 20.48 16.99
CA GLY A 137 11.64 19.94 15.77
C GLY A 137 11.42 18.43 15.58
N LYS A 138 10.46 17.85 16.32
CA LYS A 138 10.03 16.44 16.28
C LYS A 138 8.53 16.42 16.02
N ARG A 139 8.11 15.65 15.01
CA ARG A 139 6.68 15.45 14.72
C ARG A 139 5.98 14.75 15.88
N PRO A 140 4.97 15.36 16.52
CA PRO A 140 4.26 14.72 17.62
C PRO A 140 3.52 13.45 17.19
N ILE A 141 3.33 12.53 18.13
CA ILE A 141 2.50 11.33 17.99
C ILE A 141 1.09 11.67 18.47
N ILE A 142 0.06 11.14 17.83
CA ILE A 142 -1.33 11.26 18.31
C ILE A 142 -1.69 9.97 19.04
N TYR A 143 -2.00 10.07 20.32
CA TYR A 143 -2.58 9.00 21.12
C TYR A 143 -4.09 9.18 21.27
N SER A 144 -4.84 8.12 21.01
CA SER A 144 -6.28 8.08 21.26
C SER A 144 -6.83 6.68 21.00
N ASN A 145 -8.12 6.48 21.25
CA ASN A 145 -8.87 5.31 20.78
C ASN A 145 -9.53 5.56 19.41
N ARG A 146 -9.95 4.48 18.76
CA ARG A 146 -10.57 4.55 17.43
C ARG A 146 -11.83 5.41 17.38
N GLN A 147 -12.70 5.33 18.40
CA GLN A 147 -13.99 6.03 18.39
C GLN A 147 -13.81 7.55 18.31
N ILE A 148 -12.84 8.08 19.09
CA ILE A 148 -12.55 9.52 19.10
C ILE A 148 -11.94 9.95 17.77
N LEU A 149 -10.97 9.19 17.26
CA LEU A 149 -10.29 9.53 16.01
C LEU A 149 -11.20 9.44 14.78
N ASP A 150 -12.12 8.47 14.74
CA ASP A 150 -13.15 8.37 13.69
C ASP A 150 -14.18 9.51 13.80
N GLY A 151 -14.41 10.04 15.01
CA GLY A 151 -15.25 11.19 15.28
C GLY A 151 -14.56 12.54 15.14
N LEU A 152 -13.25 12.57 14.82
CA LEU A 152 -12.50 13.80 14.63
C LEU A 152 -12.83 14.39 13.25
N ILE A 153 -13.72 15.38 13.25
CA ILE A 153 -14.26 16.00 12.04
C ILE A 153 -13.91 17.49 12.02
N SER A 154 -13.50 17.98 10.85
CA SER A 154 -13.24 19.40 10.59
C SER A 154 -14.53 20.22 10.66
N THR A 155 -14.42 21.53 10.83
CA THR A 155 -15.57 22.46 10.82
C THR A 155 -16.43 22.40 9.56
N ASP A 156 -15.85 21.97 8.43
CA ASP A 156 -16.57 21.77 7.16
C ASP A 156 -17.28 20.41 7.05
N GLY A 157 -17.23 19.58 8.09
CA GLY A 157 -17.83 18.24 8.13
C GLY A 157 -16.98 17.13 7.51
N SER A 158 -15.77 17.44 7.04
CA SER A 158 -14.87 16.45 6.44
C SER A 158 -13.95 15.76 7.46
N THR A 159 -13.47 14.56 7.13
CA THR A 159 -12.36 13.95 7.85
C THR A 159 -11.08 14.75 7.58
N PRO A 160 -10.35 15.22 8.61
CA PRO A 160 -9.21 16.10 8.40
C PRO A 160 -8.06 15.39 7.68
N PRO A 161 -7.62 15.86 6.49
CA PRO A 161 -6.66 15.13 5.66
C PRO A 161 -5.26 15.03 6.29
N TRP A 162 -4.90 15.99 7.14
CA TRP A 162 -3.60 16.04 7.82
C TRP A 162 -3.40 14.92 8.84
N THR A 163 -4.45 14.23 9.28
CA THR A 163 -4.36 13.16 10.28
C THR A 163 -3.41 12.04 9.85
N ASN A 164 -3.37 11.73 8.54
CA ASN A 164 -2.52 10.69 7.96
C ASN A 164 -1.03 11.01 7.99
N ASP A 165 -0.68 12.27 8.24
CA ASP A 165 0.70 12.73 8.26
C ASP A 165 1.37 12.53 9.63
N TYR A 166 0.59 12.18 10.66
CA TYR A 166 1.07 12.04 12.04
C TYR A 166 1.16 10.57 12.47
N PRO A 167 2.20 10.17 13.22
CA PRO A 167 2.28 8.85 13.81
C PRO A 167 1.14 8.59 14.79
N LEU A 168 0.64 7.36 14.79
CA LEU A 168 -0.45 6.92 15.66
C LEU A 168 0.07 6.07 16.81
N TRP A 169 -0.37 6.42 18.02
CA TRP A 169 -0.35 5.56 19.19
C TRP A 169 -1.80 5.16 19.51
N ILE A 170 -2.20 3.96 19.12
CA ILE A 170 -3.60 3.52 19.22
C ILE A 170 -3.86 2.83 20.56
N ALA A 171 -4.90 3.27 21.27
CA ALA A 171 -5.50 2.51 22.37
C ALA A 171 -6.53 1.53 21.82
N TYR A 172 -6.25 0.24 21.96
CA TYR A 172 -7.14 -0.82 21.50
C TYR A 172 -6.93 -2.08 22.34
N TYR A 173 -7.93 -2.48 23.14
CA TYR A 173 -7.80 -3.63 24.04
C TYR A 173 -8.54 -4.84 23.46
N PRO A 174 -7.83 -5.88 22.98
CA PRO A 174 -8.47 -7.07 22.46
C PRO A 174 -9.28 -7.75 23.57
N LEU A 175 -10.43 -8.31 23.19
CA LEU A 175 -11.18 -9.17 24.11
C LEU A 175 -10.37 -10.45 24.33
N SER A 176 -10.28 -10.90 25.58
CA SER A 176 -9.52 -12.10 25.95
C SER A 176 -9.98 -13.37 25.21
N GLU A 177 -11.25 -13.41 24.82
CA GLU A 177 -11.86 -14.50 24.05
C GLU A 177 -11.55 -14.44 22.54
N MET A 178 -11.08 -13.29 22.04
CA MET A 178 -10.71 -13.07 20.64
C MET A 178 -9.43 -12.22 20.57
N PRO A 179 -8.25 -12.80 20.85
CA PRO A 179 -7.00 -12.06 20.77
C PRO A 179 -6.75 -11.63 19.32
N GLU A 180 -6.94 -10.33 19.05
CA GLU A 180 -6.53 -9.76 17.77
C GLU A 180 -5.00 -9.64 17.74
N THR A 181 -4.39 -10.06 16.63
CA THR A 181 -2.94 -9.95 16.45
C THR A 181 -2.50 -8.55 16.02
N ASN A 182 -3.44 -7.64 15.78
CA ASN A 182 -3.23 -6.25 15.38
C ASN A 182 -4.38 -5.38 15.90
N PRO A 183 -4.15 -4.08 16.17
CA PRO A 183 -5.20 -3.17 16.58
C PRO A 183 -6.10 -2.75 15.41
N ARG A 184 -7.38 -2.52 15.70
CA ARG A 184 -8.30 -1.88 14.74
C ARG A 184 -7.98 -0.39 14.61
N LEU A 185 -7.64 0.04 13.40
CA LEU A 185 -7.26 1.42 13.13
C LEU A 185 -8.45 2.32 12.81
N PRO A 186 -8.37 3.63 13.12
CA PRO A 186 -9.31 4.62 12.61
C PRO A 186 -9.22 4.78 11.09
N HIS A 187 -10.26 5.33 10.46
CA HIS A 187 -10.39 5.43 9.00
C HIS A 187 -9.25 6.21 8.33
N SER A 188 -8.72 7.22 9.01
CA SER A 188 -7.62 8.03 8.51
C SER A 188 -6.32 7.22 8.48
N TRP A 189 -5.98 6.52 9.55
CA TRP A 189 -4.71 5.82 9.66
C TRP A 189 -4.67 4.50 8.90
N ARG A 190 -3.56 4.27 8.23
CA ARG A 190 -3.27 3.00 7.55
C ARG A 190 -2.33 2.10 8.35
N ASN A 191 -1.63 2.66 9.33
CA ASN A 191 -0.75 1.93 10.22
C ASN A 191 -0.62 2.63 11.59
N TRP A 192 -0.13 1.91 12.58
CA TRP A 192 0.16 2.38 13.93
C TRP A 192 1.67 2.33 14.21
N MET A 193 2.16 3.22 15.06
CA MET A 193 3.55 3.26 15.55
C MET A 193 3.65 2.66 16.94
N PHE A 194 2.71 3.00 17.81
CA PHE A 194 2.58 2.41 19.14
C PHE A 194 1.16 1.86 19.34
N TRP A 195 1.03 0.83 20.15
CA TRP A 195 -0.25 0.21 20.45
C TRP A 195 -0.34 -0.06 21.95
N GLN A 196 -1.22 0.68 22.63
CA GLN A 196 -1.61 0.37 24.00
C GLN A 196 -2.64 -0.76 23.96
N TYR A 197 -2.22 -1.94 24.38
CA TYR A 197 -3.00 -3.17 24.23
C TYR A 197 -3.72 -3.59 25.52
N THR A 198 -3.34 -3.00 26.66
CA THR A 198 -4.03 -3.19 27.93
C THR A 198 -3.73 -2.05 28.90
N ASP A 199 -4.70 -1.74 29.75
CA ASP A 199 -4.63 -0.86 30.93
C ASP A 199 -4.55 -1.64 32.26
N GLN A 200 -4.56 -2.98 32.19
CA GLN A 200 -4.59 -3.90 33.33
C GLN A 200 -3.27 -4.67 33.48
N GLY A 201 -2.16 -4.11 32.99
CA GLY A 201 -0.84 -4.69 33.15
C GLY A 201 -0.37 -4.69 34.60
N PHE A 202 0.45 -5.67 34.97
CA PHE A 202 1.11 -5.73 36.28
C PHE A 202 2.60 -5.98 36.07
N LEU A 203 3.43 -5.13 36.68
CA LEU A 203 4.88 -5.21 36.59
C LEU A 203 5.52 -5.06 37.96
N ASP A 204 6.51 -5.90 38.23
CA ASP A 204 7.37 -5.73 39.39
C ASP A 204 8.03 -4.35 39.33
N GLY A 205 8.00 -3.63 40.45
CA GLY A 205 8.48 -2.25 40.52
C GLY A 205 7.42 -1.18 40.27
N ILE A 206 6.20 -1.53 39.88
CA ILE A 206 5.07 -0.61 39.74
C ILE A 206 3.93 -1.04 40.66
N ARG A 207 3.38 -0.09 41.42
CA ARG A 207 2.21 -0.37 42.28
C ARG A 207 0.92 -0.18 41.49
N GLY A 208 0.04 -1.18 41.55
CA GLY A 208 -1.24 -1.15 40.85
C GLY A 208 -1.11 -1.53 39.39
N SER A 209 -2.13 -1.20 38.60
CA SER A 209 -2.12 -1.46 37.17
C SER A 209 -1.28 -0.44 36.40
N VAL A 210 -0.73 -0.89 35.27
CA VAL A 210 0.03 -0.08 34.34
C VAL A 210 -0.40 -0.37 32.91
N ASN A 211 -0.44 0.69 32.11
CA ASN A 211 -0.72 0.58 30.70
C ASN A 211 0.48 -0.03 29.97
N LEU A 212 0.24 -1.07 29.18
CA LEU A 212 1.29 -1.77 28.42
C LEU A 212 1.14 -1.50 26.93
N ASN A 213 2.30 -1.30 26.29
CA ASN A 213 2.39 -0.84 24.92
C ASN A 213 3.33 -1.73 24.10
N TYR A 214 3.03 -1.85 22.81
CA TYR A 214 3.97 -2.30 21.80
C TYR A 214 4.41 -1.15 20.92
N PHE A 215 5.67 -1.19 20.48
CA PHE A 215 6.15 -0.47 19.30
C PHE A 215 6.04 -1.38 18.08
N ASN A 216 5.66 -0.83 16.92
CA ASN A 216 5.54 -1.59 15.66
C ASN A 216 6.90 -1.91 15.03
N GLY A 217 7.74 -2.64 15.77
CA GLY A 217 9.10 -2.99 15.39
C GLY A 217 9.87 -3.60 16.55
N SER A 218 11.07 -4.11 16.26
CA SER A 218 11.92 -4.71 17.30
C SER A 218 12.54 -3.67 18.23
N LYS A 219 13.08 -4.10 19.38
CA LYS A 219 13.87 -3.23 20.26
C LYS A 219 15.01 -2.52 19.52
N ALA A 220 15.67 -3.23 18.59
CA ALA A 220 16.72 -2.64 17.76
C ALA A 220 16.19 -1.57 16.79
N ASP A 221 14.98 -1.76 16.24
CA ASP A 221 14.33 -0.76 15.38
C ASP A 221 13.96 0.50 16.18
N LEU A 222 13.45 0.32 17.40
CA LEU A 222 13.14 1.40 18.32
C LEU A 222 14.38 2.20 18.71
N GLU A 223 15.47 1.53 19.07
CA GLU A 223 16.75 2.19 19.37
C GLU A 223 17.34 2.90 18.14
N ALA A 224 17.20 2.32 16.95
CA ALA A 224 17.62 2.96 15.71
C ALA A 224 16.78 4.22 15.42
N PHE A 225 15.47 4.15 15.64
CA PHE A 225 14.55 5.28 15.54
C PHE A 225 14.94 6.41 16.52
N ALA A 226 15.17 6.09 17.79
CA ALA A 226 15.58 7.04 18.82
C ALA A 226 16.92 7.75 18.52
N ARG A 227 17.84 7.09 17.81
CA ARG A 227 19.15 7.66 17.44
C ARG A 227 19.10 8.57 16.20
N ALA A 228 18.05 8.48 15.37
CA ALA A 228 17.95 9.24 14.14
C ALA A 228 17.71 10.74 14.45
N ARG A 229 18.69 11.60 14.16
CA ARG A 229 18.55 13.06 14.34
C ARG A 229 17.71 13.68 13.21
N GLY A 230 16.77 14.55 13.58
CA GLY A 230 16.07 15.46 12.68
C GLY A 230 14.66 15.00 12.30
N GLY A 231 13.64 15.72 12.78
CA GLY A 231 12.20 15.40 12.71
C GLY A 231 11.53 15.37 11.33
N LYS A 232 12.28 15.04 10.28
CA LYS A 232 11.74 14.61 8.97
C LYS A 232 12.27 13.27 8.51
N GLN A 233 13.23 12.64 9.20
CA GLN A 233 13.71 11.32 8.81
C GLN A 233 12.73 10.22 9.24
N ARG A 234 11.74 10.03 8.36
CA ARG A 234 11.11 8.76 8.03
C ARG A 234 10.40 8.06 9.20
N LEU A 235 9.13 8.44 9.38
CA LEU A 235 8.06 7.52 9.79
C LEU A 235 8.19 6.13 9.12
N ASN A 236 8.78 6.04 7.92
CA ASN A 236 9.07 4.77 7.23
C ASN A 236 9.97 3.80 8.02
N PHE A 237 10.67 4.23 9.08
CA PHE A 237 11.48 3.30 9.89
C PHE A 237 10.62 2.39 10.78
N ALA A 238 9.47 2.90 11.26
CA ALA A 238 8.53 2.22 12.14
C ALA A 238 7.24 1.74 11.43
N LEU A 239 7.01 2.17 10.19
CA LEU A 239 5.86 1.77 9.38
C LEU A 239 6.32 0.76 8.32
N ASN A 240 6.22 -0.54 8.65
CA ASN A 240 6.80 -1.67 7.92
C ASN A 240 6.43 -1.78 6.42
N ASP A 241 7.44 -1.69 5.55
CA ASP A 241 7.85 -2.60 4.43
C ASP A 241 9.20 -2.07 3.94
N ARG A 242 10.32 -2.63 4.43
CA ARG A 242 11.64 -2.28 3.88
C ARG A 242 11.92 -3.22 2.72
N PRO A 243 12.19 -2.73 1.50
CA PRO A 243 12.51 -3.60 0.36
C PRO A 243 13.88 -4.26 0.47
N GLU A 244 14.67 -3.88 1.48
CA GLU A 244 16.07 -4.28 1.69
C GLU A 244 16.31 -4.61 3.17
N GLY A 245 17.19 -5.58 3.44
CA GLY A 245 17.50 -6.04 4.79
C GLY A 245 17.77 -7.55 4.85
N PRO A 246 18.09 -8.09 6.05
CA PRO A 246 18.23 -9.53 6.23
C PRO A 246 16.89 -10.22 6.02
N ASP A 247 16.89 -11.34 5.30
CA ASP A 247 15.69 -12.13 5.07
C ASP A 247 15.30 -12.90 6.34
N ARG A 248 14.43 -12.30 7.15
CA ARG A 248 13.94 -12.88 8.41
C ARG A 248 12.73 -13.78 8.24
N LEU A 249 12.07 -13.72 7.07
CA LEU A 249 10.87 -14.51 6.75
C LEU A 249 11.19 -15.70 5.84
N ASN A 250 12.48 -15.92 5.57
CA ASN A 250 12.98 -16.95 4.67
C ASN A 250 12.31 -16.90 3.27
N TYR A 251 12.07 -15.68 2.79
CA TYR A 251 11.55 -15.40 1.46
C TYR A 251 12.47 -15.87 0.34
N GLU A 252 13.74 -16.15 0.62
CA GLU A 252 14.71 -16.73 -0.29
C GLU A 252 14.18 -18.01 -0.96
N THR A 253 13.54 -18.90 -0.20
CA THR A 253 12.98 -20.17 -0.72
C THR A 253 11.83 -19.91 -1.70
N TYR A 254 10.97 -18.94 -1.38
CA TYR A 254 9.85 -18.57 -2.23
C TYR A 254 10.33 -17.84 -3.50
N ALA A 255 11.31 -16.96 -3.35
CA ALA A 255 11.93 -16.25 -4.46
C ALA A 255 12.61 -17.22 -5.44
N ASP A 256 13.28 -18.25 -4.94
CA ASP A 256 13.85 -19.32 -5.76
C ASP A 256 12.78 -20.08 -6.55
N ALA A 257 11.65 -20.44 -5.91
CA ALA A 257 10.54 -21.10 -6.58
C ALA A 257 9.92 -20.21 -7.68
N PHE A 258 9.72 -18.92 -7.39
CA PHE A 258 9.23 -17.95 -8.38
C PHE A 258 10.20 -17.76 -9.53
N ALA A 259 11.50 -17.66 -9.25
CA ALA A 259 12.52 -17.54 -10.29
C ALA A 259 12.55 -18.77 -11.20
N GLN A 260 12.47 -19.98 -10.62
CA GLN A 260 12.39 -21.23 -11.39
C GLN A 260 11.10 -21.31 -12.22
N LEU A 261 9.97 -20.92 -11.65
CA LEU A 261 8.70 -20.89 -12.38
C LEU A 261 8.76 -19.89 -13.55
N LEU A 262 9.25 -18.68 -13.33
CA LEU A 262 9.28 -17.61 -14.34
C LEU A 262 10.37 -17.81 -15.41
N SER A 263 11.44 -18.53 -15.08
CA SER A 263 12.53 -18.85 -16.03
C SER A 263 12.42 -20.26 -16.65
N GLY A 264 11.42 -21.04 -16.25
CA GLY A 264 11.21 -22.40 -16.70
C GLY A 264 10.89 -22.50 -18.18
N ARG A 265 11.52 -23.45 -18.89
CA ARG A 265 11.32 -23.67 -20.35
C ARG A 265 9.89 -24.07 -20.74
N TYR A 266 9.11 -24.54 -19.76
CA TYR A 266 7.72 -24.99 -19.97
C TYR A 266 6.68 -23.93 -19.56
N THR A 267 7.12 -22.79 -19.05
CA THR A 267 6.22 -21.72 -18.61
C THR A 267 5.66 -20.98 -19.82
N GLN A 268 4.35 -21.04 -20.00
CA GLN A 268 3.65 -20.39 -21.11
C GLN A 268 3.16 -19.00 -20.69
N THR A 269 3.39 -18.00 -21.55
CA THR A 269 2.89 -16.63 -21.39
C THR A 269 1.64 -16.40 -22.25
N PRO A 270 0.69 -15.52 -21.83
CA PRO A 270 0.77 -14.61 -20.68
C PRO A 270 0.52 -15.33 -19.35
N LEU A 271 1.34 -15.00 -18.34
CA LEU A 271 1.17 -15.46 -16.97
C LEU A 271 1.02 -14.24 -16.06
N THR A 272 0.00 -14.25 -15.22
CA THR A 272 -0.21 -13.23 -14.19
C THR A 272 -0.18 -13.90 -12.83
N VAL A 273 0.64 -13.37 -11.93
CA VAL A 273 0.76 -13.83 -10.55
C VAL A 273 0.34 -12.70 -9.63
N GLY A 274 -0.64 -12.95 -8.77
CA GLY A 274 -1.02 -12.05 -7.68
C GLY A 274 -0.38 -12.49 -6.37
N ILE A 275 0.31 -11.56 -5.69
CA ILE A 275 0.82 -11.79 -4.33
C ILE A 275 -0.09 -11.02 -3.36
N TYR A 276 -0.83 -11.76 -2.55
CA TYR A 276 -1.76 -11.19 -1.58
C TYR A 276 -1.24 -11.43 -0.17
N ALA A 277 -1.09 -10.34 0.58
CA ALA A 277 -0.76 -10.40 2.00
C ALA A 277 -1.14 -9.06 2.65
N SER A 278 -1.34 -9.07 3.97
CA SER A 278 -1.54 -7.86 4.77
C SER A 278 -0.40 -6.86 4.58
N TRP A 279 -0.68 -5.57 4.80
CA TRP A 279 0.32 -4.51 4.69
C TRP A 279 1.46 -4.74 5.69
N GLY A 280 2.71 -4.49 5.28
CA GLY A 280 3.90 -4.77 6.10
C GLY A 280 4.36 -6.23 6.19
N MET A 281 3.66 -7.19 5.57
CA MET A 281 4.10 -8.59 5.52
C MET A 281 5.33 -8.84 4.63
N GLY A 282 6.01 -7.80 4.13
CA GLY A 282 7.22 -7.93 3.31
C GLY A 282 6.96 -8.29 1.84
N LYS A 283 5.83 -7.87 1.26
CA LYS A 283 5.54 -8.09 -0.18
C LYS A 283 6.59 -7.41 -1.07
N SER A 284 6.97 -6.17 -0.76
CA SER A 284 7.99 -5.46 -1.55
C SER A 284 9.36 -6.10 -1.38
N PHE A 285 9.67 -6.60 -0.17
CA PHE A 285 10.86 -7.39 0.09
C PHE A 285 10.90 -8.68 -0.74
N LEU A 286 9.83 -9.48 -0.76
CA LEU A 286 9.72 -10.69 -1.58
C LEU A 286 9.86 -10.37 -3.08
N LEU A 287 9.22 -9.31 -3.58
CA LEU A 287 9.36 -8.86 -4.98
C LEU A 287 10.80 -8.45 -5.30
N GLY A 288 11.49 -7.80 -4.36
CA GLY A 288 12.93 -7.49 -4.46
C GLY A 288 13.78 -8.76 -4.56
N LYS A 289 13.50 -9.76 -3.72
CA LYS A 289 14.18 -11.07 -3.76
C LYS A 289 13.93 -11.83 -5.06
N ILE A 290 12.70 -11.84 -5.57
CA ILE A 290 12.39 -12.43 -6.88
C ILE A 290 13.20 -11.76 -7.99
N ARG A 291 13.31 -10.42 -7.97
CA ARG A 291 14.15 -9.69 -8.93
C ARG A 291 15.61 -10.12 -8.84
N GLU A 292 16.19 -10.15 -7.65
CA GLU A 292 17.59 -10.57 -7.41
C GLU A 292 17.85 -11.96 -8.02
N LYS A 293 16.96 -12.93 -7.76
CA LYS A 293 17.08 -14.29 -8.30
C LYS A 293 16.96 -14.34 -9.82
N LEU A 294 16.01 -13.62 -10.41
CA LEU A 294 15.83 -13.57 -11.86
C LEU A 294 17.00 -12.88 -12.58
N GLU A 295 17.59 -11.86 -11.96
CA GLU A 295 18.80 -11.22 -12.46
C GLU A 295 20.03 -12.15 -12.37
N ALA A 296 20.13 -12.98 -11.32
CA ALA A 296 21.18 -13.99 -11.19
C ALA A 296 21.06 -15.11 -12.25
N VAL A 297 19.84 -15.52 -12.61
CA VAL A 297 19.58 -16.53 -13.67
C VAL A 297 20.11 -16.07 -15.04
N LYS A 298 20.24 -14.76 -15.26
CA LYS A 298 20.77 -14.14 -16.49
C LYS A 298 22.24 -14.47 -16.76
N SER A 299 22.99 -14.96 -15.77
CA SER A 299 24.45 -15.06 -15.82
C SER A 299 25.02 -16.43 -16.22
N ALA A 300 24.21 -17.49 -16.30
CA ALA A 300 24.78 -18.85 -16.38
C ALA A 300 24.56 -19.64 -17.68
N ASP A 301 23.46 -19.49 -18.43
CA ASP A 301 23.24 -20.16 -19.75
C ASP A 301 21.81 -19.93 -20.35
N ASN A 302 21.05 -18.93 -19.89
CA ASN A 302 19.62 -18.78 -20.24
C ASN A 302 19.37 -17.50 -21.07
N PRO A 303 18.76 -17.57 -22.28
CA PRO A 303 18.52 -16.41 -23.15
C PRO A 303 17.34 -15.50 -22.72
N LEU A 304 16.71 -15.76 -21.58
CA LEU A 304 15.55 -14.99 -21.11
C LEU A 304 16.00 -13.62 -20.56
N ASP A 305 15.44 -12.55 -21.11
CA ASP A 305 15.65 -11.19 -20.63
C ASP A 305 14.42 -10.70 -19.86
N PHE A 306 14.63 -10.34 -18.59
CA PHE A 306 13.58 -9.84 -17.72
C PHE A 306 13.62 -8.31 -17.66
N ALA A 307 12.48 -7.66 -17.87
CA ALA A 307 12.29 -6.24 -17.67
C ALA A 307 11.47 -6.01 -16.39
N PHE A 308 12.05 -5.29 -15.43
CA PHE A 308 11.40 -5.01 -14.15
C PHE A 308 10.86 -3.58 -14.16
N ILE A 309 9.55 -3.44 -14.34
CA ILE A 309 8.89 -2.14 -14.43
C ILE A 309 8.06 -1.93 -13.15
N PRO A 310 8.51 -1.09 -12.21
CA PRO A 310 7.73 -0.79 -11.03
C PRO A 310 6.53 0.08 -11.42
N PHE A 311 5.35 -0.28 -10.92
CA PHE A 311 4.14 0.52 -11.10
C PHE A 311 3.50 0.79 -9.73
N ASN A 312 3.31 2.06 -9.40
CA ASN A 312 2.67 2.46 -8.16
C ASN A 312 1.19 2.80 -8.42
N ALA A 313 0.31 1.82 -8.24
CA ALA A 313 -1.13 1.99 -8.42
C ALA A 313 -1.74 3.04 -7.47
N TRP A 314 -1.09 3.35 -6.34
CA TRP A 314 -1.57 4.34 -5.36
C TRP A 314 -1.66 5.75 -5.94
N VAL A 315 -0.79 6.10 -6.89
CA VAL A 315 -0.79 7.41 -7.56
C VAL A 315 -2.09 7.67 -8.33
N TYR A 316 -2.81 6.60 -8.68
CA TYR A 316 -4.02 6.65 -9.49
C TYR A 316 -5.27 6.20 -8.72
N SER A 317 -5.19 6.07 -7.38
CA SER A 317 -6.34 5.73 -6.54
C SER A 317 -7.42 6.82 -6.62
N GLY A 318 -8.65 6.44 -7.02
CA GLY A 318 -9.77 7.39 -7.21
C GLY A 318 -9.82 8.08 -8.59
N SER A 319 -8.97 7.68 -9.53
CA SER A 319 -8.91 8.21 -10.89
C SER A 319 -9.37 7.17 -11.92
N GLU A 320 -10.17 7.58 -12.90
CA GLU A 320 -10.53 6.73 -14.06
C GLU A 320 -9.33 6.45 -14.99
N ASN A 321 -8.22 7.15 -14.79
CA ASN A 321 -7.04 7.11 -15.67
C ASN A 321 -5.98 6.08 -15.25
N LEU A 322 -6.28 5.15 -14.33
CA LEU A 322 -5.35 4.09 -13.89
C LEU A 322 -4.76 3.30 -15.07
N TRP A 323 -5.61 2.95 -16.04
CA TRP A 323 -5.21 2.23 -17.25
C TRP A 323 -4.22 3.03 -18.09
N ALA A 324 -4.44 4.34 -18.26
CA ALA A 324 -3.53 5.20 -18.99
C ALA A 324 -2.17 5.29 -18.28
N GLY A 325 -2.18 5.43 -16.95
CA GLY A 325 -0.98 5.43 -16.12
C GLY A 325 -0.17 4.14 -16.22
N LEU A 326 -0.84 2.98 -16.15
CA LEU A 326 -0.21 1.68 -16.28
C LEU A 326 0.42 1.48 -17.66
N ILE A 327 -0.33 1.77 -18.74
CA ILE A 327 0.17 1.62 -20.11
C ILE A 327 1.36 2.55 -20.38
N THR A 328 1.30 3.79 -19.88
CA THR A 328 2.42 4.75 -20.02
C THR A 328 3.66 4.25 -19.29
N THR A 329 3.50 3.80 -18.04
CA THR A 329 4.62 3.28 -17.24
C THR A 329 5.24 2.02 -17.87
N LEU A 330 4.41 1.13 -18.41
CA LEU A 330 4.87 -0.05 -19.14
C LEU A 330 5.61 0.34 -20.41
N TYR A 331 5.09 1.29 -21.19
CA TYR A 331 5.73 1.76 -22.41
C TYR A 331 7.10 2.38 -22.10
N ASP A 332 7.16 3.34 -21.20
CA ASP A 332 8.41 4.02 -20.80
C ASP A 332 9.42 3.04 -20.20
N GLY A 333 8.94 2.07 -19.41
CA GLY A 333 9.76 1.04 -18.81
C GLY A 333 10.37 0.08 -19.84
N ILE A 334 9.58 -0.36 -20.83
CA ILE A 334 10.06 -1.20 -21.94
C ILE A 334 11.03 -0.38 -22.80
N GLU A 335 10.67 0.85 -23.17
CA GLU A 335 11.51 1.74 -23.96
C GLU A 335 12.86 1.93 -23.28
N LYS A 336 12.90 2.31 -22.01
CA LYS A 336 14.15 2.46 -21.25
C LYS A 336 14.97 1.17 -21.16
N HIS A 337 14.31 0.03 -20.93
CA HIS A 337 14.97 -1.28 -20.82
C HIS A 337 15.68 -1.67 -22.13
N TYR A 338 15.06 -1.42 -23.29
CA TYR A 338 15.63 -1.76 -24.59
C TYR A 338 16.48 -0.63 -25.22
N GLU A 339 16.23 0.65 -24.90
CA GLU A 339 17.05 1.79 -25.30
C GLU A 339 18.46 1.70 -24.70
N SER A 340 18.57 1.26 -23.44
CA SER A 340 19.86 1.03 -22.78
C SER A 340 20.75 -0.01 -23.49
N LYS A 341 20.15 -0.90 -24.30
CA LYS A 341 20.82 -1.93 -25.10
C LYS A 341 20.97 -1.56 -26.58
N GLY A 342 20.18 -0.60 -27.08
CA GLY A 342 19.99 -0.31 -28.51
C GLY A 342 20.54 1.03 -29.00
N ALA A 343 21.54 1.61 -28.33
CA ALA A 343 22.03 2.98 -28.55
C ALA A 343 22.59 3.30 -29.97
N ARG A 344 22.57 2.38 -30.94
CA ARG A 344 23.00 2.66 -32.34
C ARG A 344 21.86 2.86 -33.35
N LEU A 345 20.64 2.39 -33.11
CA LEU A 345 19.54 2.51 -34.11
C LEU A 345 18.65 3.74 -33.88
N VAL A 346 18.41 4.12 -32.63
CA VAL A 346 17.49 5.22 -32.25
C VAL A 346 18.01 6.59 -32.71
N GLN A 347 19.33 6.75 -32.85
CA GLN A 347 19.93 7.98 -33.38
C GLN A 347 19.54 8.25 -34.85
N LYS A 348 19.09 7.22 -35.60
CA LYS A 348 18.58 7.36 -36.97
C LYS A 348 17.08 7.67 -37.03
N TYR A 349 16.30 7.27 -36.01
CA TYR A 349 14.84 7.46 -35.92
C TYR A 349 14.44 8.89 -35.54
N ARG A 350 15.19 9.53 -34.64
CA ARG A 350 14.93 10.90 -34.18
C ARG A 350 15.05 11.97 -35.27
N ARG A 351 15.59 11.64 -36.45
CA ARG A 351 15.95 12.59 -37.51
C ARG A 351 15.02 12.57 -38.73
N ASN A 352 14.04 11.65 -38.82
CA ASN A 352 13.27 11.45 -40.06
C ASN A 352 11.74 11.61 -39.87
N GLU A 353 11.18 12.73 -40.35
CA GLU A 353 9.77 13.13 -40.19
C GLU A 353 8.77 12.24 -40.95
N SER A 354 9.21 11.55 -42.00
CA SER A 354 8.36 10.64 -42.81
C SER A 354 7.85 9.43 -42.01
N LEU A 355 8.62 8.92 -41.05
CA LEU A 355 8.26 7.79 -40.19
C LEU A 355 7.24 8.17 -39.11
N LYS A 356 7.30 9.41 -38.59
CA LYS A 356 6.29 9.93 -37.66
C LYS A 356 4.92 10.04 -38.32
N GLN A 357 4.90 10.39 -39.61
CA GLN A 357 3.67 10.50 -40.37
C GLN A 357 3.06 9.13 -40.66
N LEU A 358 3.88 8.14 -41.03
CA LEU A 358 3.44 6.75 -41.17
C LEU A 358 2.85 6.17 -39.87
N TRP A 359 3.46 6.48 -38.71
CA TRP A 359 2.98 6.02 -37.41
C TRP A 359 1.64 6.64 -37.01
N ARG A 360 1.43 7.95 -37.29
CA ARG A 360 0.13 8.60 -37.07
C ARG A 360 -0.95 7.99 -37.97
N THR A 361 -0.62 7.61 -39.21
CA THR A 361 -1.56 6.93 -40.10
C THR A 361 -1.90 5.54 -39.59
N PHE A 362 -0.92 4.79 -39.07
CA PHE A 362 -1.12 3.47 -38.49
C PHE A 362 -2.07 3.50 -37.28
N VAL A 363 -1.88 4.45 -36.35
CA VAL A 363 -2.76 4.62 -35.18
C VAL A 363 -4.19 4.98 -35.59
N LYS A 364 -4.36 5.82 -36.63
CA LYS A 364 -5.68 6.14 -37.19
C LYS A 364 -6.33 4.94 -37.89
N SER A 365 -5.54 4.07 -38.51
CA SER A 365 -6.05 2.83 -39.12
C SER A 365 -6.51 1.82 -38.06
N LEU A 366 -5.81 1.73 -36.93
CA LEU A 366 -6.16 0.82 -35.84
C LEU A 366 -7.46 1.24 -35.12
N SER A 367 -7.67 2.55 -34.92
CA SER A 367 -8.93 3.06 -34.35
C SER A 367 -10.12 2.84 -35.29
N LEU A 368 -9.92 2.92 -36.60
CA LEU A 368 -10.94 2.59 -37.60
C LEU A 368 -11.36 1.11 -37.54
N VAL A 369 -10.43 0.19 -37.31
CA VAL A 369 -10.74 -1.25 -37.16
C VAL A 369 -11.51 -1.54 -35.87
N LEU A 370 -11.18 -0.85 -34.78
CA LEU A 370 -11.89 -1.02 -33.50
C LEU A 370 -13.31 -0.45 -33.55
N VAL A 371 -13.49 0.71 -34.19
CA VAL A 371 -14.79 1.40 -34.25
C VAL A 371 -15.73 0.80 -35.31
N PHE A 372 -15.21 0.31 -36.43
CA PHE A 372 -16.06 -0.18 -37.53
C PHE A 372 -15.92 -1.68 -37.80
N GLY A 373 -14.73 -2.26 -37.60
CA GLY A 373 -14.47 -3.67 -37.88
C GLY A 373 -15.14 -4.61 -36.87
N ILE A 374 -15.10 -4.27 -35.58
CA ILE A 374 -15.73 -5.10 -34.53
C ILE A 374 -17.27 -5.05 -34.63
N PRO A 375 -17.93 -3.89 -34.77
CA PRO A 375 -19.37 -3.86 -34.97
C PRO A 375 -19.84 -4.53 -36.26
N ALA A 376 -19.07 -4.43 -37.36
CA ALA A 376 -19.41 -5.12 -38.61
C ALA A 376 -19.25 -6.65 -38.51
N ALA A 377 -18.23 -7.13 -37.79
CA ALA A 377 -18.04 -8.55 -37.52
C ALA A 377 -19.15 -9.10 -36.60
N LEU A 378 -19.56 -8.33 -35.59
CA LEU A 378 -20.71 -8.65 -34.74
C LEU A 378 -22.01 -8.65 -35.55
N TYR A 379 -22.24 -7.66 -36.41
CA TYR A 379 -23.40 -7.61 -37.31
C TYR A 379 -23.47 -8.82 -38.26
N SER A 380 -22.34 -9.21 -38.85
CA SER A 380 -22.27 -10.39 -39.72
C SER A 380 -22.46 -11.71 -38.96
N TYR A 381 -22.08 -11.76 -37.69
CA TYR A 381 -22.31 -12.93 -36.82
C TYR A 381 -23.78 -13.03 -36.38
N PHE A 382 -24.42 -11.90 -36.06
CA PHE A 382 -25.84 -11.85 -35.69
C PHE A 382 -26.78 -12.06 -36.89
N LEU A 383 -26.43 -11.63 -38.10
CA LEU A 383 -27.20 -11.97 -39.31
C LEU A 383 -27.12 -13.46 -39.68
N TYR A 384 -26.07 -14.16 -39.25
CA TYR A 384 -25.89 -15.60 -39.49
C TYR A 384 -26.72 -16.46 -38.54
N GLN A 385 -27.16 -15.91 -37.41
CA GLN A 385 -28.10 -16.51 -36.48
C GLN A 385 -29.48 -15.90 -36.77
N GLU A 386 -30.31 -16.57 -37.57
CA GLU A 386 -31.57 -16.06 -38.18
C GLU A 386 -32.69 -15.55 -37.23
N GLU A 387 -32.41 -15.14 -35.99
CA GLU A 387 -33.45 -15.01 -34.97
C GLU A 387 -33.79 -13.59 -34.49
N ILE A 388 -33.18 -12.52 -35.01
CA ILE A 388 -33.54 -11.16 -34.56
C ILE A 388 -33.41 -10.13 -35.69
N GLN A 389 -34.42 -10.03 -36.57
CA GLN A 389 -34.49 -8.92 -37.54
C GLN A 389 -35.12 -7.64 -36.96
N GLU A 390 -36.01 -7.71 -35.97
CA GLU A 390 -36.79 -6.53 -35.56
C GLU A 390 -36.11 -5.61 -34.53
N SER A 391 -35.04 -6.04 -33.85
CA SER A 391 -34.38 -5.24 -32.80
C SER A 391 -33.39 -4.19 -33.34
N TRP A 392 -32.94 -4.30 -34.59
CA TRP A 392 -31.78 -3.54 -35.07
C TRP A 392 -32.10 -2.19 -35.69
N ALA A 393 -33.35 -1.95 -36.12
CA ALA A 393 -33.80 -0.64 -36.58
C ALA A 393 -33.66 0.42 -35.48
N SER A 394 -33.93 0.04 -34.23
CA SER A 394 -33.82 0.88 -33.03
C SER A 394 -32.37 1.20 -32.69
N VAL A 395 -31.46 0.24 -32.85
CA VAL A 395 -30.01 0.42 -32.59
C VAL A 395 -29.37 1.32 -33.65
N LEU A 396 -29.76 1.15 -34.92
CA LEU A 396 -29.33 2.03 -36.01
C LEU A 396 -29.85 3.46 -35.82
N GLN A 397 -31.07 3.65 -35.34
CA GLN A 397 -31.60 4.98 -34.99
C GLN A 397 -30.84 5.63 -33.83
N VAL A 398 -30.46 4.87 -32.80
CA VAL A 398 -29.65 5.36 -31.68
C VAL A 398 -28.25 5.76 -32.14
N ILE A 399 -27.62 4.97 -33.01
CA ILE A 399 -26.31 5.31 -33.60
C ILE A 399 -26.40 6.54 -34.51
N LEU A 400 -27.48 6.67 -35.30
CA LEU A 400 -27.73 7.84 -36.15
C LEU A 400 -28.02 9.12 -35.36
N LEU A 401 -28.66 9.01 -34.19
CA LEU A 401 -28.90 10.13 -33.26
C LEU A 401 -27.62 10.59 -32.56
N ILE A 402 -26.71 9.67 -32.24
CA ILE A 402 -25.43 9.98 -31.57
C ILE A 402 -24.46 10.70 -32.52
N PHE A 403 -24.50 10.42 -33.82
CA PHE A 403 -23.48 10.89 -34.76
C PHE A 403 -23.85 12.06 -35.66
N GLY A 404 -25.01 12.71 -35.45
CA GLY A 404 -25.33 14.04 -36.00
C GLY A 404 -25.18 14.15 -37.52
N GLY A 405 -26.30 14.08 -38.24
CA GLY A 405 -26.39 14.14 -39.70
C GLY A 405 -25.30 14.98 -40.38
N SER A 406 -24.38 14.33 -41.07
CA SER A 406 -23.33 14.98 -41.86
C SER A 406 -23.09 14.21 -43.17
N PRO A 407 -22.67 14.88 -44.26
CA PRO A 407 -22.87 14.45 -45.65
C PRO A 407 -21.93 13.33 -46.15
N ILE A 408 -21.25 12.62 -45.25
CA ILE A 408 -20.42 11.44 -45.58
C ILE A 408 -21.26 10.30 -46.19
N LEU A 409 -22.58 10.34 -46.01
CA LEU A 409 -23.53 9.35 -46.51
C LEU A 409 -23.60 9.20 -48.04
N SER A 410 -23.18 10.20 -48.83
CA SER A 410 -23.23 10.09 -50.30
C SER A 410 -22.17 9.16 -50.90
N LYS A 411 -21.15 8.76 -50.11
CA LYS A 411 -20.02 7.94 -50.59
C LYS A 411 -19.94 6.54 -49.98
N LEU A 412 -20.90 6.17 -49.13
CA LEU A 412 -20.95 4.84 -48.50
C LEU A 412 -21.02 3.67 -49.51
N PRO A 413 -21.78 3.76 -50.61
CA PRO A 413 -21.86 2.67 -51.60
C PRO A 413 -20.52 2.37 -52.30
N ASP A 414 -19.70 3.39 -52.52
CA ASP A 414 -18.39 3.26 -53.16
C ASP A 414 -17.35 2.67 -52.21
N LEU A 415 -17.45 2.99 -50.92
CA LEU A 415 -16.60 2.43 -49.87
C LEU A 415 -16.86 0.93 -49.67
N VAL A 416 -18.13 0.52 -49.72
CA VAL A 416 -18.56 -0.89 -49.63
C VAL A 416 -18.13 -1.68 -50.87
N LYS A 417 -18.19 -1.09 -52.08
CA LYS A 417 -17.64 -1.70 -53.30
C LYS A 417 -16.12 -1.86 -53.25
N GLY A 418 -15.40 -0.88 -52.71
CA GLY A 418 -13.95 -0.94 -52.52
C GLY A 418 -13.52 -2.05 -51.54
N LEU A 419 -14.25 -2.18 -50.42
CA LEU A 419 -14.01 -3.24 -49.43
C LEU A 419 -14.33 -4.64 -49.96
N LYS A 420 -15.41 -4.80 -50.75
CA LYS A 420 -15.75 -6.07 -51.39
C LYS A 420 -14.68 -6.52 -52.40
N SER A 421 -14.18 -5.59 -53.22
CA SER A 421 -13.06 -5.83 -54.16
C SER A 421 -11.77 -6.28 -53.46
N LEU A 422 -11.46 -5.70 -52.30
CA LEU A 422 -10.27 -6.03 -51.51
C LEU A 422 -10.38 -7.41 -50.87
N VAL A 423 -11.57 -7.78 -50.38
CA VAL A 423 -11.85 -9.11 -49.84
C VAL A 423 -11.80 -10.17 -50.94
N ASP A 424 -12.41 -9.92 -52.10
CA ASP A 424 -12.37 -10.84 -53.25
C ASP A 424 -10.94 -11.06 -53.76
N SER A 425 -10.11 -10.02 -53.72
CA SER A 425 -8.68 -10.08 -54.10
C SER A 425 -7.83 -10.88 -53.10
N VAL A 426 -8.12 -10.77 -51.79
CA VAL A 426 -7.40 -11.48 -50.72
C VAL A 426 -7.81 -12.95 -50.63
N VAL A 427 -9.08 -13.28 -50.94
CA VAL A 427 -9.58 -14.66 -50.97
C VAL A 427 -9.02 -15.44 -52.17
N LEU A 428 -8.80 -14.78 -53.32
CA LEU A 428 -8.19 -15.40 -54.50
C LEU A 428 -6.68 -15.68 -54.38
N LEU A 429 -5.98 -14.97 -53.49
CA LEU A 429 -4.55 -15.22 -53.23
C LEU A 429 -4.30 -16.45 -52.36
N ARG A 430 -5.26 -16.88 -51.55
CA ARG A 430 -5.15 -18.13 -50.76
C ARG A 430 -5.53 -19.40 -51.50
N SER A 431 -6.26 -19.32 -52.62
CA SER A 431 -6.67 -20.52 -53.37
C SER A 431 -5.64 -20.99 -54.41
N LYS A 432 -4.71 -20.12 -54.84
CA LYS A 432 -3.68 -20.48 -55.84
C LYS A 432 -2.41 -21.12 -55.24
N GLU A 433 -2.08 -20.87 -53.99
CA GLU A 433 -0.92 -21.51 -53.35
C GLU A 433 -1.21 -22.93 -52.81
N LEU A 434 -2.49 -23.32 -52.70
CA LEU A 434 -2.90 -24.65 -52.22
C LEU A 434 -3.10 -25.70 -53.34
N ALA A 435 -2.95 -25.32 -54.61
CA ALA A 435 -3.16 -26.24 -55.74
C ALA A 435 -1.87 -26.91 -56.28
N ASN A 436 -0.68 -26.46 -55.88
CA ASN A 436 0.60 -26.88 -56.50
C ASN A 436 1.63 -27.46 -55.52
N PHE A 437 1.27 -28.45 -54.69
CA PHE A 437 2.27 -29.31 -54.05
C PHE A 437 1.96 -30.81 -54.20
N PRO A 438 2.93 -31.66 -54.63
CA PRO A 438 2.70 -33.07 -54.90
C PRO A 438 2.58 -33.89 -53.61
N ARG A 439 1.64 -34.84 -53.58
CA ARG A 439 1.47 -35.81 -52.48
C ARG A 439 2.65 -36.78 -52.43
N ALA A 440 3.35 -36.84 -51.29
CA ALA A 440 4.15 -37.99 -50.87
C ALA A 440 4.05 -38.22 -49.35
N ARG A 441 4.18 -39.50 -48.99
CA ARG A 441 3.73 -40.21 -47.78
C ARG A 441 4.39 -39.83 -46.43
N THR A 442 3.57 -40.01 -45.39
CA THR A 442 3.86 -40.49 -44.01
C THR A 442 4.92 -39.78 -43.15
N SER A 443 4.47 -39.07 -42.12
CA SER A 443 4.51 -39.49 -40.70
C SER A 443 4.61 -38.29 -39.75
N ARG A 444 3.81 -38.39 -38.68
CA ARG A 444 3.83 -37.63 -37.42
C ARG A 444 3.59 -36.11 -37.41
N THR A 445 2.73 -35.80 -36.42
CA THR A 445 2.64 -34.61 -35.56
C THR A 445 1.75 -33.42 -35.94
N ARG A 446 0.79 -33.22 -35.01
CA ARG A 446 0.18 -31.99 -34.49
C ARG A 446 -0.95 -31.35 -35.30
N SER A 447 -2.16 -31.82 -34.98
CA SER A 447 -3.39 -31.03 -35.06
C SER A 447 -3.36 -29.91 -34.00
N VAL A 448 -3.48 -28.67 -34.46
CA VAL A 448 -3.99 -27.55 -33.67
C VAL A 448 -5.51 -27.65 -33.69
N SER A 449 -6.14 -27.72 -32.53
CA SER A 449 -7.57 -27.51 -32.36
C SER A 449 -7.78 -26.63 -31.12
N TRP A 450 -8.41 -25.48 -31.32
CA TRP A 450 -9.04 -24.70 -30.25
C TRP A 450 -10.51 -25.10 -30.18
N ARG A 451 -10.94 -25.65 -29.03
CA ARG A 451 -12.25 -25.36 -28.42
C ARG A 451 -12.33 -25.88 -26.99
N ILE A 452 -12.78 -24.99 -26.14
CA ILE A 452 -13.17 -25.19 -24.74
C ILE A 452 -14.52 -25.91 -24.72
N PHE A 453 -14.64 -26.98 -23.94
CA PHE A 453 -15.70 -27.23 -22.95
C PHE A 453 -15.38 -28.55 -22.24
N ASN A 454 -15.20 -28.55 -20.92
CA ASN A 454 -15.58 -29.73 -20.15
C ASN A 454 -16.18 -29.34 -18.80
N ARG A 455 -17.42 -29.79 -18.60
CA ARG A 455 -18.12 -29.87 -17.32
C ARG A 455 -17.54 -31.05 -16.54
N ASN A 456 -17.37 -30.85 -15.24
CA ASN A 456 -17.50 -31.80 -14.12
C ASN A 456 -16.96 -33.24 -14.20
N CYS A 457 -16.10 -33.52 -13.20
CA CYS A 457 -16.10 -34.68 -12.29
C CYS A 457 -16.07 -36.12 -12.82
N ALA A 458 -15.08 -36.86 -12.27
CA ALA A 458 -15.22 -38.10 -11.50
C ALA A 458 -14.42 -39.33 -12.00
N THR A 459 -13.79 -39.96 -11.00
CA THR A 459 -13.49 -41.41 -10.82
C THR A 459 -12.35 -42.08 -11.62
N SER A 460 -11.23 -42.29 -10.90
CA SER A 460 -10.58 -43.56 -10.48
C SER A 460 -10.40 -44.76 -11.43
N ALA A 461 -9.26 -45.44 -11.19
CA ALA A 461 -8.81 -46.79 -11.59
C ALA A 461 -8.27 -46.89 -13.02
N THR A 462 -7.08 -47.43 -13.31
CA THR A 462 -6.23 -48.46 -12.67
C THR A 462 -4.77 -48.18 -13.05
#